data_AF-A0A7U7KCS0-F1
#
_entry.id   AF-A0A7U7KCS0-F1
#
_cell.length_a   1.000
_cell.length_b   1.000
_cell.length_c   1.000
_cell.angle_alpha   90.00
_cell.angle_beta   90.00
_cell.angle_gamma   90.00
#
_symmetry.space_group_name_H-M   'P 1'
#
loop_
_entity.id
_entity.type
_entity.pdbx_description
1 polymer ?
#
loop_
_entity_poly.entity_id
_entity_poly.type
_entity_poly.pdbx_seq_one_letter_code
_entity_poly.pdbx_strand_id
1 'polypeptide(L)' 'MKRLSDEQILDELEIELELKSTKVLTPLEERLISGFEEINVFYETHQRVPSLNDDADIFEKL' A
#
# COMPACT_ATOMS: atom_id res chain seq x y z
N MET A 1 -29.43 -16.43 -15.93
CA MET A 1 -28.31 -16.86 -15.08
C MET A 1 -28.63 -16.47 -13.64
N LYS A 2 -28.51 -17.40 -12.68
CA LYS A 2 -28.70 -17.11 -11.26
C LYS A 2 -27.50 -16.28 -10.80
N ARG A 3 -27.75 -15.09 -10.22
CA ARG A 3 -26.69 -14.30 -9.60
C ARG A 3 -26.45 -14.91 -8.22
N LEU A 4 -25.30 -15.55 -8.05
CA LEU A 4 -24.86 -16.05 -6.77
C LEU A 4 -24.30 -14.86 -5.96
N SER A 5 -24.47 -14.89 -4.63
CA SER A 5 -23.73 -13.99 -3.76
C SER A 5 -22.26 -14.42 -3.70
N ASP A 6 -21.39 -13.51 -3.25
CA ASP A 6 -19.96 -13.80 -3.13
C ASP A 6 -19.68 -15.01 -2.23
N GLU A 7 -20.41 -15.16 -1.12
CA GLU A 7 -20.37 -16.35 -0.24
C GLU A 7 -20.74 -17.65 -0.97
N GLN A 8 -21.81 -17.62 -1.78
CA GLN A 8 -22.24 -18.81 -2.52
C GLN A 8 -21.23 -19.25 -3.58
N ILE A 9 -20.45 -18.32 -4.13
CA ILE A 9 -19.38 -18.63 -5.08
C ILE A 9 -18.22 -19.29 -4.35
N LEU A 10 -17.88 -18.83 -3.15
CA LEU A 10 -16.78 -19.37 -2.35
C LEU A 10 -17.07 -20.80 -1.87
N ASP A 11 -18.30 -21.05 -1.40
CA ASP A 11 -18.75 -22.37 -0.95
C ASP A 11 -18.68 -23.40 -2.09
N GLU A 12 -19.13 -23.04 -3.30
CA GLU A 12 -19.08 -23.93 -4.48
C GLU A 12 -17.64 -24.24 -4.91
N LEU A 13 -16.70 -23.33 -4.63
CA LEU A 13 -15.28 -23.51 -4.94
C LEU A 13 -14.51 -24.22 -3.80
N GLU A 14 -15.17 -24.55 -2.69
CA GLU A 14 -14.56 -25.09 -1.47
C GLU A 14 -13.41 -24.20 -0.95
N ILE A 15 -13.52 -22.87 -1.15
CA ILE A 15 -12.51 -21.89 -0.72
C ILE A 15 -12.92 -21.33 0.64
N GLU A 16 -12.15 -21.66 1.67
CA GLU A 16 -12.22 -20.95 2.95
C GLU A 16 -11.52 -19.58 2.82
N LEU A 17 -12.28 -18.50 3.02
CA LEU A 17 -11.72 -17.16 3.10
C LEU A 17 -11.01 -16.98 4.46
N GLU A 18 -9.69 -17.18 4.48
CA GLU A 18 -8.88 -16.63 5.56
C GLU A 18 -8.81 -15.11 5.41
N LEU A 19 -9.71 -14.43 6.12
CA LEU A 19 -9.60 -12.99 6.33
C LEU A 19 -8.29 -12.72 7.06
N LYS A 20 -7.25 -12.31 6.32
CA LYS A 20 -6.05 -11.76 6.94
C LYS A 20 -6.50 -10.59 7.79
N SER A 21 -6.45 -10.78 9.11
CA SER A 21 -6.61 -9.72 10.08
C SER A 21 -5.78 -8.52 9.61
N THR A 22 -6.39 -7.34 9.55
CA THR A 22 -5.64 -6.09 9.40
C THR A 22 -4.57 -6.11 10.46
N LYS A 23 -3.33 -6.33 10.04
CA LYS A 23 -2.20 -6.23 10.95
C LYS A 23 -2.26 -4.82 11.52
N VAL A 24 -2.40 -4.71 12.84
CA VAL A 24 -2.22 -3.43 13.51
C VAL A 24 -0.74 -3.14 13.40
N LEU A 25 -0.40 -2.25 12.47
CA LEU A 25 0.95 -1.81 12.26
C LEU A 25 1.34 -0.92 13.43
N THR A 26 2.60 -1.02 13.85
CA THR A 26 3.18 -0.03 14.75
C THR A 26 3.28 1.31 14.01
N PRO A 27 3.29 2.45 14.73
CA PRO A 27 3.48 3.76 14.09
C PRO A 27 4.74 3.84 13.23
N LEU A 28 5.79 3.08 13.59
CA LEU A 28 7.02 2.98 12.80
C LEU A 28 6.80 2.26 11.47
N GLU A 29 6.08 1.14 11.48
CA GLU A 29 5.76 0.40 10.26
C GLU A 29 4.87 1.20 9.33
N GLU A 30 3.87 1.91 9.86
CA GLU A 30 3.03 2.82 9.06
C GLU A 30 3.86 3.93 8.42
N ARG A 31 4.74 4.61 9.18
CA ARG A 31 5.60 5.65 8.61
C ARG A 31 6.57 5.09 7.57
N LEU A 32 7.10 3.89 7.77
CA LEU A 32 7.99 3.24 6.81
C LEU A 32 7.25 2.97 5.49
N ILE A 33 6.03 2.44 5.55
CA ILE A 33 5.23 2.12 4.38
C ILE A 33 4.81 3.40 3.65
N SER A 34 4.20 4.35 4.37
CA SER A 34 3.80 5.64 3.78
C SER A 34 4.98 6.43 3.24
N GLY A 35 6.12 6.44 3.93
CA GLY A 35 7.34 7.08 3.41
C GLY A 35 7.84 6.44 2.12
N PHE A 36 7.69 5.12 1.97
CA PHE A 36 8.04 4.44 0.72
C PHE A 36 7.06 4.76 -0.42
N GLU A 37 5.77 4.86 -0.12
CA GLU A 37 4.75 5.30 -1.08
C GLU A 37 5.01 6.75 -1.55
N GLU A 38 5.37 7.65 -0.64
CA GLU A 38 5.78 9.03 -0.94
C GLU A 38 6.97 9.07 -1.93
N ILE A 39 7.98 8.22 -1.72
CA ILE A 39 9.14 8.09 -2.64
C ILE A 39 8.70 7.61 -4.03
N ASN A 40 7.80 6.63 -4.11
CA ASN A 40 7.34 6.09 -5.40
C ASN A 40 6.58 7.16 -6.20
N VAL A 41 5.66 7.88 -5.57
CA VAL A 41 4.92 8.98 -6.21
C VAL A 41 5.88 10.08 -6.67
N PHE A 42 6.88 10.40 -5.85
CA PHE A 42 7.92 11.36 -6.24
C PHE A 42 8.68 10.88 -7.48
N TYR A 43 9.09 9.61 -7.51
CA TYR A 43 9.83 9.04 -8.62
C TYR A 43 9.01 9.00 -9.91
N GLU A 44 7.73 8.62 -9.85
CA GLU A 44 6.85 8.64 -11.02
C GLU A 44 6.77 10.04 -11.65
N THR A 45 6.72 11.07 -10.81
CA THR A 45 6.59 12.47 -11.23
C THR A 45 7.91 13.05 -11.76
N HIS A 46 9.02 12.77 -11.08
CA HIS A 46 10.31 13.45 -11.34
C HIS A 46 11.32 12.58 -12.07
N GLN A 47 11.04 11.29 -12.25
CA GLN A 47 11.93 10.28 -12.84
C GLN A 47 13.30 10.20 -12.14
N ARG A 48 13.34 10.55 -10.86
CA ARG A 48 14.50 10.47 -9.97
C ARG A 48 14.05 10.29 -8.53
N VAL A 49 14.97 9.86 -7.67
CA VAL A 49 14.71 9.76 -6.23
C VAL A 49 14.82 11.13 -5.54
N PRO A 50 14.13 11.33 -4.39
CA PRO A 50 14.34 12.49 -3.53
C PRO A 50 15.80 12.63 -3.10
N SER A 51 16.29 13.86 -3.02
CA SER A 51 17.64 14.19 -2.57
C SER A 51 17.61 14.85 -1.19
N LEU A 52 18.57 14.49 -0.33
CA LEU A 52 18.73 15.08 1.00
C LEU A 52 19.67 16.31 1.01
N ASN A 53 20.06 16.82 -0.17
CA ASN A 53 20.98 17.95 -0.23
C ASN A 53 20.33 19.24 0.29
N ASP A 54 21.14 20.20 0.74
CA ASP A 54 20.64 21.47 1.28
C ASP A 54 19.85 22.31 0.26
N ASP A 55 20.17 22.17 -1.03
CA ASP A 55 19.48 22.83 -2.15
C ASP A 55 18.25 22.05 -2.64
N ALA A 56 17.97 20.85 -2.10
CA ALA A 56 16.81 20.07 -2.50
C ALA A 56 15.52 20.69 -1.94
N ASP A 57 14.40 20.44 -2.64
CA ASP A 57 13.10 20.94 -2.21
C ASP A 57 12.78 20.42 -0.79
N ILE A 58 12.03 21.22 -0.01
CA ILE A 58 11.61 20.84 1.34
C ILE A 58 10.83 19.52 1.35
N PHE A 59 10.20 19.16 0.23
CA PHE A 59 9.46 17.91 0.04
C PHE A 59 10.34 16.70 -0.26
N GLU A 60 11.62 16.91 -0.57
CA GLU A 60 12.58 15.82 -0.81
C GLU A 60 13.23 15.31 0.50
N LYS A 61 13.03 16.03 1.60
CA LYS A 61 13.50 15.68 2.95
C LYS A 61 12.48 14.76 3.64
N LEU A 62 12.35 13.54 3.13
CA LEU A 62 11.49 12.49 3.69
C LEU A 62 12.03 11.87 4.99
#